data_AF-A0A3D0ZUM1-F1
#
_entry.id   AF-A0A3D0ZUM1-F1
#
_cell.length_a   1.000
_cell.length_b   1.000
_cell.length_c   1.000
_cell.angle_alpha   90.00
_cell.angle_beta   90.00
_cell.angle_gamma   90.00
#
_symmetry.space_group_name_H-M   'P 1'
#
loop_
_entity.id
_entity.type
_entity.pdbx_description
1 polymer ?
#
loop_
_entity_poly.entity_id
_entity_poly.type
_entity_poly.pdbx_seq_one_letter_code
_entity_poly.pdbx_strand_id
1 'polypeptide(L)' 'RPEEMKIHFRGARNVGVEREKLLGVIAHGAHYAGWPNSMAALRVLDEVWPENAS' A
#
# COMPACT_ATOMS: atom_id res chain seq x y z
N ARG A 1 6.45 -9.63 -3.70
CA ARG A 1 7.42 -8.98 -4.61
C ARG A 1 7.43 -7.49 -4.27
N PRO A 2 8.29 -7.04 -3.34
CA PRO A 2 8.26 -5.65 -2.86
C PRO A 2 8.45 -4.62 -3.97
N GLU A 3 9.34 -4.87 -4.91
CA GLU A 3 9.59 -3.96 -6.04
C GLU A 3 8.36 -3.73 -6.92
N GLU A 4 7.59 -4.77 -7.22
CA GLU A 4 6.31 -4.64 -7.94
C GLU A 4 5.30 -3.79 -7.15
N MET A 5 5.18 -4.01 -5.84
CA MET A 5 4.30 -3.21 -4.97
C MET A 5 4.68 -1.73 -4.99
N LYS A 6 5.98 -1.42 -4.94
CA LYS A 6 6.47 -0.03 -5.03
C LYS A 6 6.06 0.63 -6.34
N ILE A 7 6.17 -0.09 -7.47
CA ILE A 7 5.74 0.41 -8.79
C ILE A 7 4.23 0.68 -8.79
N HIS A 8 3.42 -0.26 -8.31
CA HIS A 8 1.96 -0.12 -8.31
C HIS A 8 1.45 0.96 -7.34
N PHE A 9 2.04 1.12 -6.16
CA PHE A 9 1.65 2.20 -5.24
C PHE A 9 2.00 3.58 -5.78
N ARG A 10 3.18 3.76 -6.40
CA ARG A 10 3.52 5.01 -7.10
C ARG A 10 2.59 5.26 -8.27
N GLY A 11 2.27 4.23 -9.05
CA GLY A 11 1.29 4.31 -10.13
C GLY A 11 -0.10 4.75 -9.65
N ALA A 12 -0.59 4.14 -8.55
CA ALA A 12 -1.86 4.47 -7.93
C ALA A 12 -1.93 5.95 -7.52
N ARG A 13 -0.85 6.47 -6.89
CA ARG A 13 -0.73 7.90 -6.58
C ARG A 13 -0.83 8.78 -7.82
N ASN A 14 -0.08 8.44 -8.87
CA ASN A 14 -0.01 9.22 -10.11
C ASN A 14 -1.35 9.30 -10.85
N VAL A 15 -2.22 8.30 -10.70
CA VAL A 15 -3.57 8.30 -11.28
C VAL A 15 -4.65 8.82 -10.32
N GLY A 16 -4.26 9.41 -9.18
CA GLY A 16 -5.18 10.04 -8.24
C GLY A 16 -5.93 9.08 -7.30
N VAL A 17 -5.42 7.87 -7.07
CA VAL A 17 -5.98 7.00 -6.02
C VAL A 17 -5.61 7.55 -4.65
N GLU A 18 -6.62 7.82 -3.84
CA GLU A 18 -6.46 8.22 -2.44
C GLU A 18 -5.68 7.17 -1.64
N ARG A 19 -4.73 7.63 -0.83
CA ARG A 19 -3.95 6.77 0.07
C ARG A 19 -4.85 5.93 0.99
N GLU A 20 -5.90 6.54 1.52
CA GLU A 20 -6.89 5.90 2.40
C GLU A 20 -7.53 4.66 1.74
N LYS A 21 -7.73 4.71 0.42
CA LYS A 21 -8.26 3.57 -0.34
C LYS A 21 -7.28 2.40 -0.39
N LEU A 22 -5.99 2.69 -0.51
CA LEU A 22 -4.94 1.65 -0.44
C LEU A 22 -4.85 1.06 0.97
N LEU A 23 -4.98 1.88 2.02
CA LEU A 23 -5.06 1.39 3.40
C LEU A 23 -6.26 0.44 3.60
N GLY A 24 -7.42 0.79 3.03
CA GLY A 24 -8.60 -0.09 3.02
C GLY A 24 -8.35 -1.43 2.32
N VAL A 25 -7.67 -1.43 1.16
CA VAL A 25 -7.30 -2.67 0.45
C VAL A 25 -6.32 -3.51 1.27
N ILE A 26 -5.33 -2.90 1.91
CA ILE A 26 -4.36 -3.60 2.77
C ILE A 26 -5.05 -4.22 3.99
N ALA A 27 -5.97 -3.49 4.63
CA ALA A 27 -6.77 -3.98 5.75
C ALA A 27 -7.69 -5.15 5.34
N HIS A 28 -8.30 -5.08 4.15
CA HIS A 28 -9.05 -6.19 3.57
C HIS A 28 -8.14 -7.40 3.29
N GLY A 29 -6.94 -7.15 2.76
CA GLY A 29 -5.91 -8.16 2.56
C GLY A 29 -5.50 -8.87 3.85
N ALA A 30 -5.65 -8.25 5.03
CA ALA A 30 -5.26 -8.91 6.27
C ALA A 30 -6.16 -10.12 6.56
N HIS A 31 -7.43 -10.04 6.13
CA HIS A 31 -8.41 -11.12 6.23
C HIS A 31 -8.26 -12.17 5.13
N TYR A 32 -7.94 -11.75 3.89
CA TYR A 32 -7.93 -12.64 2.72
C TYR A 32 -6.55 -13.19 2.32
N ALA A 33 -5.48 -12.47 2.66
CA ALA A 33 -4.10 -12.82 2.36
C ALA A 33 -3.24 -12.98 3.64
N GLY A 34 -3.81 -12.72 4.82
CA GLY A 34 -3.18 -12.91 6.12
C GLY A 34 -2.39 -11.69 6.62
N TRP A 35 -2.33 -11.55 7.94
CA TRP A 35 -1.70 -10.42 8.63
C TRP A 35 -0.24 -10.16 8.21
N PRO A 36 0.65 -11.17 8.09
CA PRO A 36 2.05 -10.93 7.72
C PRO A 36 2.22 -10.29 6.33
N ASN A 37 1.39 -10.70 5.37
CA ASN A 37 1.42 -10.19 4.01
C ASN A 37 0.91 -8.75 3.94
N SER A 38 -0.18 -8.44 4.63
CA SER A 38 -0.71 -7.07 4.70
C SER A 38 0.24 -6.11 5.42
N MET A 39 0.86 -6.54 6.51
CA MET A 39 1.85 -5.70 7.19
C MET A 39 3.10 -5.46 6.32
N ALA A 40 3.49 -6.43 5.48
CA ALA A 40 4.54 -6.22 4.49
C ALA A 40 4.12 -5.20 3.42
N ALA A 41 2.88 -5.27 2.93
CA ALA A 41 2.35 -4.29 1.99
C ALA A 41 2.27 -2.88 2.59
N LEU A 42 1.84 -2.76 3.86
CA LEU A 42 1.81 -1.48 4.58
C LEU A 42 3.20 -0.85 4.66
N ARG A 43 4.22 -1.62 5.07
CA ARG A 43 5.61 -1.12 5.11
C ARG A 43 6.10 -0.62 3.76
N VAL A 44 5.76 -1.31 2.67
CA VAL A 44 6.14 -0.88 1.31
C VAL A 44 5.37 0.38 0.91
N LEU A 45 4.10 0.49 1.27
CA LEU A 45 3.30 1.70 1.04
C LEU A 45 3.90 2.90 1.79
N ASP A 46 4.32 2.72 3.04
CA ASP A 46 4.97 3.77 3.84
C ASP A 46 6.35 4.18 3.30
N GLU A 47 7.12 3.24 2.76
CA GLU A 47 8.43 3.51 2.15
C GLU A 47 8.31 4.47 0.95
N VAL A 48 7.29 4.28 0.09
CA VAL A 48 7.14 5.06 -1.14
C VAL A 48 6.17 6.24 -1.02
N TRP A 49 5.33 6.20 0.01
CA TRP A 49 4.33 7.20 0.31
C TRP A 49 4.19 7.28 1.83
N PRO A 50 5.00 8.11 2.51
CA PRO A 50 4.86 8.31 3.95
C PRO A 50 3.52 8.97 4.31
N GLU A 51 3.00 8.68 5.50
CA GLU A 51 1.76 9.30 6.03
C GLU A 51 1.80 10.83 6.01
N ASN A 52 2.99 11.42 6.24
CA ASN A 52 3.22 12.87 6.28
C ASN A 52 3.68 13.47 4.94
N ALA A 53 3.54 12.75 3.83
CA ALA A 53 3.86 13.28 2.51
C ALA A 53 2.73 14.22 2.05
N SER A 54 2.80 15.48 2.49
CA SER A 54 2.00 16.61 1.98
C SER A 54 2.20 16.83 0.49
#